data_AF-A0A3S0B1M5-F1
#
_entry.id   AF-A0A3S0B1M5-F1
#
_cell.length_a   1.000
_cell.length_b   1.000
_cell.length_c   1.000
_cell.angle_alpha   90.00
_cell.angle_beta   90.00
_cell.angle_gamma   90.00
#
_symmetry.space_group_name_H-M   'P 1'
#
loop_
_entity.id
_entity.type
_entity.pdbx_description
1 polymer ?
#
loop_
_entity_poly.entity_id
_entity_poly.type
_entity_poly.pdbx_seq_one_letter_code
_entity_poly.pdbx_strand_id
1 'polypeptide(L)'
;MIEQSQIQKINFEFYQRINQNASPKKIKIPSIFKEICDCDPDAFELGFGKFGLDLKDFIDKIDLSHPEIDIIFDGILSDDETLSKNFIELINLAKLAKKNNLNKILPLLSKDYIKDLFPKSLVRKIESPSKLYLRMLKDSDSRMEVRQTKRMQNIDLQSLYSKGDYFWQLQPNSFTKFLRFDNSYLEDLRIAEKKAAKYKELGCSFLYEEINKSIESFKEIIKDNHFGFNRITMTNAAVILAKSLGFNFSSQEKVNNFGNIRIESEITVNRNLFEGFNFGNEDSIEYDFCLSKLTKNHIFSSKKMENCCYQPRIYPLHEFMDLASTETKDSIAVLEKFPEASYKPIFDHFGIIIPSISLEKDENGLYSFSNNGISYCFENKEDAEKSLDLILVKKEYLPSIIVGDKDGKCYFLSYFNVKKLEN
;
A
#
# COMPACT_ATOMS: atom_id res chain seq x y z
N MET A 1 -3.59 7.28 22.95
CA MET A 1 -3.08 8.16 21.88
C MET A 1 -1.59 7.99 21.83
N ILE A 2 -1.02 7.72 20.66
CA ILE A 2 0.42 7.54 20.49
C ILE A 2 1.12 8.85 20.86
N GLU A 3 2.15 8.75 21.69
CA GLU A 3 2.92 9.92 22.07
C GLU A 3 3.81 10.36 20.90
N GLN A 4 3.97 11.67 20.71
CA GLN A 4 4.90 12.24 19.72
C GLN A 4 6.33 11.71 19.90
N SER A 5 6.74 11.43 21.15
CA SER A 5 8.01 10.79 21.50
C SER A 5 8.18 9.42 20.83
N GLN A 6 7.10 8.62 20.75
CA GLN A 6 7.10 7.30 20.15
C GLN A 6 7.18 7.38 18.61
N ILE A 7 6.47 8.33 17.99
CA ILE A 7 6.55 8.58 16.55
C ILE A 7 7.99 8.94 16.17
N GLN A 8 8.60 9.89 16.90
CA GLN A 8 9.99 10.31 16.67
C GLN A 8 10.97 9.15 16.83
N LYS A 9 10.78 8.29 17.84
CA LYS A 9 11.60 7.09 18.03
C LYS A 9 11.49 6.12 16.85
N ILE A 10 10.28 5.84 16.37
CA ILE A 10 10.06 4.95 15.22
C ILE A 10 10.71 5.52 13.96
N ASN A 11 10.56 6.82 13.71
CA ASN A 11 11.15 7.49 12.55
C ASN A 11 12.68 7.50 12.62
N PHE A 12 13.24 7.76 13.80
CA PHE A 12 14.68 7.68 14.03
C PHE A 12 15.23 6.27 13.81
N GLU A 13 14.56 5.24 14.36
CA GLU A 13 14.97 3.85 14.14
C GLU A 13 14.87 3.47 12.66
N PHE A 14 13.79 3.85 11.97
CA PHE A 14 13.67 3.62 10.54
C PHE A 14 14.84 4.27 9.77
N TYR A 15 15.11 5.55 10.03
CA TYR A 15 16.21 6.28 9.39
C TYR A 15 17.57 5.59 9.63
N GLN A 16 17.83 5.10 10.84
CA GLN A 16 19.05 4.35 11.12
C GLN A 16 19.11 3.04 10.33
N ARG A 17 18.02 2.28 10.28
CA ARG A 17 17.97 0.94 9.66
C ARG A 17 18.04 0.99 8.13
N ILE A 18 17.54 2.05 7.48
CA ILE A 18 17.67 2.19 6.01
C ILE A 18 19.09 2.58 5.57
N ASN A 19 19.87 3.18 6.47
CA ASN A 19 21.26 3.59 6.22
C ASN A 19 22.29 2.50 6.57
N GLN A 20 21.85 1.32 7.02
CA GLN A 20 22.74 0.18 7.24
C GLN A 20 23.18 -0.39 5.88
N ASN A 21 24.49 -0.43 5.66
CA ASN A 21 25.05 -0.92 4.41
C ASN A 21 25.19 -2.45 4.44
N ALA A 22 24.40 -3.16 3.65
CA ALA A 22 24.70 -4.53 3.25
C ALA A 22 25.47 -4.55 1.92
N SER A 23 26.21 -5.63 1.68
CA SER A 23 26.88 -5.82 0.39
C SER A 23 25.84 -5.99 -0.74
N PRO A 24 26.05 -5.35 -1.89
CA PRO A 24 25.14 -5.49 -3.02
C PRO A 24 25.08 -6.96 -3.47
N LYS A 25 23.88 -7.44 -3.78
CA LYS A 25 23.69 -8.79 -4.33
C LYS A 25 24.30 -8.87 -5.73
N LYS A 26 24.96 -10.00 -6.03
CA LYS A 26 25.38 -10.32 -7.39
C LYS A 26 24.16 -10.56 -8.27
N ILE A 27 24.16 -9.97 -9.46
CA ILE A 27 23.04 -10.02 -10.40
C ILE A 27 23.33 -11.07 -11.47
N LYS A 28 22.39 -12.01 -11.66
CA LYS A 28 22.37 -12.91 -12.83
C LYS A 28 21.25 -12.42 -13.74
N ILE A 29 21.61 -11.88 -14.90
CA ILE A 29 20.64 -11.46 -15.91
C ILE A 29 20.18 -12.71 -16.67
N PRO A 30 18.88 -13.05 -16.67
CA PRO A 30 18.36 -14.14 -17.47
C PRO A 30 18.75 -13.98 -18.95
N SER A 31 19.31 -15.04 -19.52
CA SER A 31 19.72 -15.13 -20.93
C SER A 31 18.57 -14.82 -21.89
N ILE A 32 17.34 -15.20 -21.54
CA ILE A 32 16.13 -14.91 -22.32
C ILE A 32 15.94 -13.41 -22.54
N PHE A 33 16.23 -12.55 -21.57
CA PHE A 33 16.06 -11.11 -21.74
C PHE A 33 17.05 -10.54 -22.76
N LYS A 34 18.27 -11.08 -22.81
CA LYS A 34 19.25 -10.70 -23.84
C LYS A 34 18.76 -11.14 -25.22
N GLU A 35 18.27 -12.37 -25.35
CA GLU A 35 17.71 -12.87 -26.60
C GLU A 35 16.50 -12.05 -27.09
N ILE A 36 15.63 -11.58 -26.18
CA ILE A 36 14.50 -10.71 -26.52
C ILE A 36 14.99 -9.34 -27.02
N CYS A 37 15.96 -8.73 -26.33
CA CYS A 37 16.56 -7.46 -26.74
C CYS A 37 17.20 -7.56 -28.14
N ASP A 38 17.98 -8.63 -28.36
CA ASP A 38 18.75 -8.84 -29.59
C ASP A 38 17.89 -9.35 -30.75
N CYS A 39 16.67 -9.81 -30.48
CA CYS A 39 15.75 -10.27 -31.53
C CYS A 39 15.19 -9.09 -32.33
N ASP A 40 15.22 -9.23 -33.66
CA ASP A 40 14.60 -8.31 -34.60
C ASP A 40 13.07 -8.20 -34.37
N PRO A 41 12.49 -6.98 -34.34
CA PRO A 41 11.07 -6.77 -34.03
C PRO A 41 10.12 -7.56 -34.92
N ASP A 42 10.33 -7.61 -36.24
CA ASP A 42 9.41 -8.33 -37.12
C ASP A 42 9.54 -9.85 -36.94
N ALA A 43 10.75 -10.36 -36.67
CA ALA A 43 10.93 -11.78 -36.33
C ALA A 43 10.22 -12.12 -35.01
N PHE A 44 10.29 -11.22 -34.04
CA PHE A 44 9.62 -11.39 -32.76
C PHE A 44 8.10 -11.32 -32.88
N GLU A 45 7.57 -10.38 -33.66
CA GLU A 45 6.14 -10.29 -34.01
C GLU A 45 5.67 -11.53 -34.79
N LEU A 46 6.48 -12.05 -35.71
CA LEU A 46 6.14 -13.27 -36.46
C LEU A 46 5.94 -14.48 -35.52
N GLY A 47 6.78 -14.59 -34.48
CA GLY A 47 6.77 -15.69 -33.54
C GLY A 47 5.80 -15.53 -32.37
N PHE A 48 5.54 -14.30 -31.94
CA PHE A 48 4.79 -14.02 -30.70
C PHE A 48 3.60 -13.07 -30.87
N GLY A 49 3.40 -12.54 -32.08
CA GLY A 49 2.38 -11.54 -32.38
C GLY A 49 2.51 -10.29 -31.52
N LYS A 50 1.36 -9.69 -31.20
CA LYS A 50 1.27 -8.50 -30.33
C LYS A 50 1.86 -8.73 -28.95
N PHE A 51 1.68 -9.92 -28.37
CA PHE A 51 2.25 -10.27 -27.07
C PHE A 51 3.78 -10.13 -27.06
N GLY A 52 4.44 -10.56 -28.15
CA GLY A 52 5.88 -10.38 -28.30
C GLY A 52 6.27 -8.92 -28.34
N LEU A 53 5.59 -8.12 -29.15
CA LEU A 53 5.87 -6.68 -29.23
C LEU A 53 5.73 -6.00 -27.86
N ASP A 54 4.63 -6.26 -27.14
CA ASP A 54 4.38 -5.69 -25.81
C ASP A 54 5.46 -6.14 -24.80
N LEU A 55 5.92 -7.39 -24.86
CA LEU A 55 7.01 -7.90 -24.04
C LEU A 55 8.35 -7.24 -24.39
N LYS A 56 8.68 -7.11 -25.68
CA LYS A 56 9.93 -6.48 -26.12
C LYS A 56 9.96 -5.02 -25.69
N ASP A 57 8.87 -4.28 -25.94
CA ASP A 57 8.71 -2.88 -25.52
C ASP A 57 8.88 -2.70 -24.00
N PHE A 58 8.40 -3.66 -23.22
CA PHE A 58 8.61 -3.66 -21.78
C PHE A 58 10.08 -3.91 -21.41
N ILE A 59 10.69 -4.97 -21.96
CA ILE A 59 12.09 -5.34 -21.69
C ILE A 59 13.05 -4.20 -22.08
N ASP A 60 12.77 -3.50 -23.18
CA ASP A 60 13.57 -2.36 -23.64
C ASP A 60 13.54 -1.17 -22.68
N LYS A 61 12.45 -1.01 -21.90
CA LYS A 61 12.26 0.08 -20.93
C LYS A 61 12.81 -0.24 -19.53
N ILE A 62 12.99 -1.51 -19.17
CA ILE A 62 13.45 -1.90 -17.82
C ILE A 62 14.97 -2.05 -17.70
N ASP A 63 15.47 -1.73 -16.53
CA ASP A 63 16.86 -1.87 -16.15
C ASP A 63 17.21 -3.33 -15.86
N LEU A 64 17.84 -3.98 -16.84
CA LEU A 64 18.32 -5.35 -16.70
C LEU A 64 19.44 -5.50 -15.64
N SER A 65 20.01 -4.40 -15.15
CA SER A 65 20.96 -4.41 -14.03
C SER A 65 20.27 -4.35 -12.66
N HIS A 66 18.94 -4.34 -12.61
CA HIS A 66 18.22 -4.35 -11.34
C HIS A 66 18.41 -5.70 -10.62
N PRO A 67 18.69 -5.74 -9.30
CA PRO A 67 18.93 -6.98 -8.55
C PRO A 67 17.72 -7.89 -8.33
N GLU A 68 16.57 -7.49 -8.85
CA GLU A 68 15.32 -8.26 -8.80
C GLU A 68 14.84 -8.64 -10.21
N ILE A 69 15.70 -8.52 -11.22
CA ILE A 69 15.38 -8.85 -12.60
C ILE A 69 14.96 -10.33 -12.77
N ASP A 70 15.52 -11.21 -11.95
CA ASP A 70 15.28 -12.65 -11.94
C ASP A 70 13.93 -13.06 -11.35
N ILE A 71 13.30 -12.19 -10.54
CA ILE A 71 11.99 -12.45 -9.93
C ILE A 71 10.83 -11.76 -10.66
N ILE A 72 11.10 -11.01 -11.73
CA ILE A 72 10.04 -10.43 -12.58
C ILE A 72 9.14 -11.55 -13.11
N PHE A 73 7.84 -11.30 -13.17
CA PHE A 73 6.83 -12.28 -13.53
C PHE A 73 6.89 -13.56 -12.68
N ASP A 74 7.12 -13.42 -11.38
CA ASP A 74 7.22 -14.53 -10.43
C ASP A 74 8.36 -15.50 -10.76
N GLY A 75 9.39 -15.03 -11.47
CA GLY A 75 10.53 -15.84 -11.90
C GLY A 75 10.24 -16.79 -13.07
N ILE A 76 9.06 -16.67 -13.71
CA ILE A 76 8.66 -17.53 -14.84
C ILE A 76 9.66 -17.44 -16.02
N LEU A 77 10.29 -16.28 -16.20
CA LEU A 77 11.31 -16.04 -17.23
C LEU A 77 12.75 -16.20 -16.71
N SER A 78 12.96 -16.91 -15.60
CA SER A 78 14.31 -17.23 -15.13
C SER A 78 14.94 -18.36 -15.95
N ASP A 79 16.26 -18.38 -16.09
CA ASP A 79 16.99 -19.30 -17.00
C ASP A 79 16.80 -20.79 -16.68
N ASP A 80 16.50 -21.12 -15.42
CA ASP A 80 16.42 -22.49 -14.95
C ASP A 80 15.04 -23.12 -15.27
N GLU A 81 14.08 -22.33 -15.74
CA GLU A 81 12.72 -22.75 -16.05
C GLU A 81 12.55 -23.32 -17.46
N THR A 82 11.71 -24.34 -17.58
CA THR A 82 11.37 -25.00 -18.86
C THR A 82 10.76 -24.00 -19.85
N LEU A 83 9.95 -23.08 -19.35
CA LEU A 83 9.27 -22.08 -20.16
C LEU A 83 10.27 -21.12 -20.82
N SER A 84 11.33 -20.72 -20.15
CA SER A 84 12.38 -19.86 -20.72
C SER A 84 13.10 -20.53 -21.89
N LYS A 85 13.38 -21.83 -21.78
CA LYS A 85 14.01 -22.61 -22.86
C LYS A 85 13.09 -22.70 -24.08
N ASN A 86 11.82 -23.04 -23.86
CA ASN A 86 10.80 -23.08 -24.91
C ASN A 86 10.65 -21.71 -25.59
N PHE A 87 10.77 -20.62 -24.82
CA PHE A 87 10.75 -19.26 -25.35
C PHE A 87 11.90 -19.01 -26.33
N ILE A 88 13.13 -19.35 -25.93
CA ILE A 88 14.33 -19.19 -26.76
C ILE A 88 14.24 -20.04 -28.03
N GLU A 89 13.74 -21.28 -27.92
CA GLU A 89 13.51 -22.13 -29.08
C GLU A 89 12.52 -21.50 -30.07
N LEU A 90 11.42 -20.93 -29.56
CA LEU A 90 10.44 -20.26 -30.41
C LEU A 90 11.00 -18.99 -31.06
N ILE A 91 11.83 -18.21 -30.35
CA ILE A 91 12.59 -17.09 -30.95
C ILE A 91 13.44 -17.57 -32.12
N ASN A 92 14.22 -18.65 -31.91
CA ASN A 92 15.09 -19.19 -32.94
C ASN A 92 14.31 -19.72 -34.14
N LEU A 93 13.16 -20.34 -33.90
CA LEU A 93 12.26 -20.82 -34.95
C LEU A 93 11.66 -19.65 -35.73
N ALA A 94 11.33 -18.55 -35.06
CA ALA A 94 10.87 -17.33 -35.70
C ALA A 94 11.93 -16.64 -36.56
N LYS A 95 13.16 -16.54 -36.06
CA LYS A 95 14.32 -16.06 -36.82
C LYS A 95 14.54 -16.91 -38.08
N LEU A 96 14.45 -18.24 -37.97
CA LEU A 96 14.60 -19.16 -39.10
C LEU A 96 13.44 -19.08 -40.09
N ALA A 97 12.21 -18.95 -39.62
CA ALA A 97 11.03 -18.78 -40.46
C ALA A 97 11.09 -17.48 -41.27
N LYS A 98 11.47 -16.36 -40.63
CA LYS A 98 11.67 -15.07 -41.32
C LYS A 98 12.74 -15.20 -42.40
N LYS A 99 13.89 -15.81 -42.08
CA LYS A 99 14.99 -16.02 -43.04
C LYS A 99 14.56 -16.84 -44.27
N ASN A 100 13.62 -17.77 -44.11
CA ASN A 100 13.12 -18.63 -45.18
C ASN A 100 11.77 -18.17 -45.77
N ASN A 101 11.28 -16.97 -45.45
CA ASN A 101 10.00 -16.42 -45.89
C ASN A 101 8.76 -17.29 -45.55
N LEU A 102 8.78 -18.01 -44.42
CA LEU A 102 7.70 -18.91 -43.97
C LEU A 102 6.60 -18.18 -43.19
N ASN A 103 6.21 -16.99 -43.65
CA ASN A 103 5.43 -16.03 -42.86
C ASN A 103 3.96 -16.46 -42.60
N LYS A 104 3.45 -17.47 -43.31
CA LYS A 104 2.06 -17.94 -43.17
C LYS A 104 1.88 -19.04 -42.13
N ILE A 105 2.89 -19.87 -41.91
CA ILE A 105 2.77 -21.08 -41.09
C ILE A 105 3.02 -20.75 -39.62
N LEU A 106 4.04 -19.93 -39.35
CA LEU A 106 4.46 -19.65 -37.98
C LEU A 106 3.42 -18.90 -37.14
N PRO A 107 2.71 -17.87 -37.66
CA PRO A 107 1.70 -17.16 -36.85
C PRO A 107 0.53 -18.05 -36.41
N LEU A 108 0.19 -19.08 -37.21
CA LEU A 108 -0.87 -20.03 -36.87
C LEU A 108 -0.43 -20.97 -35.74
N LEU A 109 0.79 -21.51 -35.83
CA LEU A 109 1.35 -22.40 -34.81
C LEU A 109 1.62 -21.67 -33.50
N SER A 110 2.18 -20.46 -33.58
CA SER A 110 2.51 -19.66 -32.40
C SER A 110 1.29 -19.22 -31.61
N LYS A 111 0.17 -18.89 -32.27
CA LYS A 111 -1.05 -18.45 -31.56
C LYS A 111 -1.59 -19.50 -30.60
N ASP A 112 -1.62 -20.76 -31.01
CA ASP A 112 -2.07 -21.86 -30.17
C ASP A 112 -1.01 -22.24 -29.15
N TYR A 113 0.26 -22.24 -29.56
CA TYR A 113 1.39 -22.51 -28.68
C TYR A 113 1.50 -21.48 -27.53
N ILE A 114 1.35 -20.18 -27.79
CA ILE A 114 1.40 -19.12 -26.76
C ILE A 114 0.27 -19.28 -25.74
N LYS A 115 -0.95 -19.65 -26.18
CA LYS A 115 -2.09 -19.84 -25.27
C LYS A 115 -1.89 -21.01 -24.32
N ASP A 116 -1.25 -22.07 -24.80
CA ASP A 116 -1.02 -23.28 -24.01
C ASP A 116 0.24 -23.18 -23.16
N LEU A 117 1.26 -22.46 -23.64
CA LEU A 117 2.56 -22.34 -22.97
C LEU A 117 2.56 -21.27 -21.87
N PHE A 118 1.87 -20.14 -22.08
CA PHE A 118 1.94 -19.00 -21.15
C PHE A 118 0.73 -18.95 -20.21
N PRO A 119 0.96 -18.90 -18.90
CA PRO A 119 -0.12 -18.66 -17.95
C PRO A 119 -0.87 -17.37 -18.28
N LYS A 120 -2.21 -17.40 -18.22
CA LYS A 120 -3.04 -16.19 -18.42
C LYS A 120 -2.63 -15.03 -17.49
N SER A 121 -2.08 -15.34 -16.32
CA SER A 121 -1.52 -14.35 -15.38
C SER A 121 -0.33 -13.61 -15.95
N LEU A 122 0.60 -14.30 -16.62
CA LEU A 122 1.77 -13.72 -17.26
C LEU A 122 1.36 -12.79 -18.41
N VAL A 123 0.44 -13.24 -19.28
CA VAL A 123 -0.06 -12.44 -20.40
C VAL A 123 -0.66 -11.12 -19.89
N ARG A 124 -1.51 -11.18 -18.86
CA ARG A 124 -2.08 -9.96 -18.24
C ARG A 124 -1.03 -9.04 -17.63
N LYS A 125 0.04 -9.59 -17.04
CA LYS A 125 1.15 -8.79 -16.48
C LYS A 125 1.93 -8.07 -17.58
N ILE A 126 2.12 -8.70 -18.73
CA ILE A 126 2.84 -8.13 -19.89
C ILE A 126 1.99 -7.09 -20.64
N GLU A 127 0.67 -7.29 -20.73
CA GLU A 127 -0.25 -6.31 -21.36
C GLU A 127 -0.43 -5.02 -20.52
N SER A 128 0.00 -5.00 -19.26
CA SER A 128 -0.08 -3.81 -18.39
C SER A 128 1.14 -3.68 -17.44
N PRO A 129 2.37 -3.65 -17.99
CA PRO A 129 3.56 -3.91 -17.19
C PRO A 129 4.07 -2.66 -16.45
N SER A 130 3.77 -1.47 -16.97
CA SER A 130 4.13 -0.18 -16.38
C SER A 130 3.48 0.09 -15.01
N LYS A 131 2.44 -0.66 -14.65
CA LYS A 131 1.77 -0.55 -13.34
C LYS A 131 2.37 -1.44 -12.25
N LEU A 132 3.10 -2.49 -12.62
CA LEU A 132 3.55 -3.52 -11.68
C LEU A 132 5.04 -3.49 -11.38
N TYR A 133 5.87 -3.06 -12.34
CA TYR A 133 7.33 -3.12 -12.23
C TYR A 133 7.98 -1.75 -12.37
N LEU A 134 7.34 -0.72 -11.80
CA LEU A 134 7.78 0.65 -12.01
C LEU A 134 9.21 0.91 -11.52
N ARG A 135 9.61 0.28 -10.40
CA ARG A 135 10.98 0.36 -9.90
C ARG A 135 12.02 -0.12 -10.91
N MET A 136 11.63 -1.01 -11.82
CA MET A 136 12.51 -1.56 -12.84
C MET A 136 12.73 -0.61 -14.00
N LEU A 137 11.96 0.48 -14.19
CA LEU A 137 12.19 1.37 -15.33
C LEU A 137 13.56 2.04 -15.23
N LYS A 138 14.31 2.07 -16.34
CA LYS A 138 15.67 2.66 -16.41
C LYS A 138 15.65 4.14 -16.03
N ASP A 139 14.70 4.87 -16.62
CA ASP A 139 14.62 6.31 -16.53
C ASP A 139 13.82 6.79 -15.30
N SER A 140 14.35 7.78 -14.60
CA SER A 140 13.75 8.32 -13.39
C SER A 140 12.52 9.17 -13.69
N ASP A 141 12.53 9.93 -14.78
CA ASP A 141 11.42 10.82 -15.14
C ASP A 141 10.20 10.00 -15.54
N SER A 142 10.41 8.93 -16.31
CA SER A 142 9.39 7.94 -16.65
C SER A 142 8.74 7.31 -15.41
N ARG A 143 9.52 7.02 -14.34
CA ARG A 143 8.97 6.52 -13.07
C ARG A 143 8.07 7.57 -12.41
N MET A 144 8.50 8.83 -12.42
CA MET A 144 7.75 9.92 -11.81
C MET A 144 6.46 10.22 -12.56
N GLU A 145 6.48 10.20 -13.90
CA GLU A 145 5.29 10.38 -14.73
C GLU A 145 4.22 9.34 -14.40
N VAL A 146 4.58 8.06 -14.33
CA VAL A 146 3.61 7.01 -13.97
C VAL A 146 3.12 7.18 -12.53
N ARG A 147 3.99 7.56 -11.57
CA ARG A 147 3.57 7.82 -10.18
C ARG A 147 2.58 8.96 -10.05
N GLN A 148 2.68 9.98 -10.90
CA GLN A 148 1.75 11.11 -10.93
C GLN A 148 0.36 10.72 -11.44
N THR A 149 0.21 9.58 -12.13
CA THR A 149 -1.11 9.09 -12.56
C THR A 149 -1.93 8.46 -11.44
N LYS A 150 -1.31 8.06 -10.31
CA LYS A 150 -2.04 7.53 -9.15
C LYS A 150 -2.84 8.66 -8.51
N ARG A 151 -4.06 8.34 -8.07
CA ARG A 151 -4.97 9.24 -7.35
C ARG A 151 -5.19 8.76 -5.93
N MET A 152 -5.80 9.62 -5.12
CA MET A 152 -6.31 9.26 -3.79
C MET A 152 -7.24 8.04 -3.88
N GLN A 153 -7.15 7.15 -2.89
CA GLN A 153 -8.04 6.01 -2.75
C GLN A 153 -8.52 5.87 -1.31
N ASN A 154 -9.79 5.48 -1.15
CA ASN A 154 -10.31 5.08 0.16
C ASN A 154 -9.83 3.66 0.48
N ILE A 155 -9.34 3.44 1.70
CA ILE A 155 -8.96 2.11 2.16
C ILE A 155 -10.22 1.41 2.66
N ASP A 156 -10.54 0.28 2.04
CA ASP A 156 -11.71 -0.50 2.41
C ASP A 156 -11.52 -1.21 3.77
N LEU A 157 -12.47 -0.98 4.67
CA LEU A 157 -12.55 -1.56 6.01
C LEU A 157 -13.65 -2.62 6.14
N GLN A 158 -14.37 -2.97 5.08
CA GLN A 158 -15.43 -3.99 5.13
C GLN A 158 -14.91 -5.35 5.64
N SER A 159 -13.70 -5.74 5.24
CA SER A 159 -13.07 -6.99 5.69
C SER A 159 -12.72 -6.99 7.19
N LEU A 160 -12.51 -5.82 7.78
CA LEU A 160 -12.38 -5.65 9.23
C LEU A 160 -13.76 -5.74 9.89
N TYR A 161 -14.74 -4.98 9.39
CA TYR A 161 -16.07 -4.89 9.99
C TYR A 161 -16.79 -6.23 10.01
N SER A 162 -16.57 -7.08 9.01
CA SER A 162 -17.12 -8.44 8.97
C SER A 162 -16.48 -9.38 10.00
N LYS A 163 -15.22 -9.15 10.40
CA LYS A 163 -14.52 -9.92 11.42
C LYS A 163 -14.75 -9.40 12.85
N GLY A 164 -15.23 -8.18 12.99
CA GLY A 164 -15.67 -7.59 14.25
C GLY A 164 -14.54 -7.29 15.24
N ASP A 165 -14.92 -7.17 16.52
CA ASP A 165 -14.03 -6.74 17.61
C ASP A 165 -12.82 -7.66 17.79
N TYR A 166 -12.98 -8.97 17.57
CA TYR A 166 -11.88 -9.92 17.68
C TYR A 166 -10.68 -9.52 16.80
N PHE A 167 -10.93 -9.12 15.55
CA PHE A 167 -9.86 -8.70 14.65
C PHE A 167 -9.24 -7.36 15.08
N TRP A 168 -10.05 -6.42 15.55
CA TRP A 168 -9.58 -5.14 16.10
C TRP A 168 -8.62 -5.35 17.29
N GLN A 169 -8.96 -6.26 18.21
CA GLN A 169 -8.12 -6.57 19.37
C GLN A 169 -6.80 -7.22 18.97
N LEU A 170 -6.78 -8.06 17.93
CA LEU A 170 -5.57 -8.71 17.42
C LEU A 170 -4.56 -7.74 16.79
N GLN A 171 -4.99 -6.59 16.25
CA GLN A 171 -4.06 -5.65 15.63
C GLN A 171 -3.16 -4.97 16.69
N PRO A 172 -1.86 -4.77 16.41
CA PRO A 172 -0.97 -4.09 17.33
C PRO A 172 -1.34 -2.60 17.50
N ASN A 173 -0.90 -2.01 18.60
CA ASN A 173 -1.14 -0.58 18.90
C ASN A 173 -0.07 0.34 18.30
N SER A 174 0.93 -0.21 17.62
CA SER A 174 2.04 0.55 17.02
C SER A 174 2.68 -0.21 15.88
N PHE A 175 3.44 0.51 15.05
CA PHE A 175 4.17 -0.04 13.91
C PHE A 175 5.56 -0.60 14.23
N THR A 176 5.97 -0.66 15.51
CA THR A 176 7.33 -1.09 15.89
C THR A 176 7.69 -2.46 15.31
N LYS A 177 6.75 -3.41 15.31
CA LYS A 177 6.96 -4.76 14.74
C LYS A 177 7.16 -4.77 13.21
N PHE A 178 6.78 -3.71 12.52
CA PHE A 178 6.91 -3.58 11.07
C PHE A 178 8.16 -2.81 10.66
N LEU A 179 8.99 -2.38 11.61
CA LEU A 179 10.28 -1.80 11.30
C LEU A 179 11.16 -2.81 10.56
N ARG A 180 11.98 -2.31 9.65
CA ARG A 180 12.92 -3.10 8.86
C ARG A 180 13.80 -3.98 9.75
N PHE A 181 14.01 -5.25 9.41
CA PHE A 181 14.79 -6.22 10.20
C PHE A 181 14.28 -6.47 11.63
N ASP A 182 13.03 -6.11 11.92
CA ASP A 182 12.44 -6.46 13.20
C ASP A 182 12.13 -7.96 13.26
N ASN A 183 12.74 -8.63 14.23
CA ASN A 183 12.63 -10.08 14.44
C ASN A 183 11.47 -10.47 15.38
N SER A 184 10.61 -9.55 15.80
CA SER A 184 9.50 -9.86 16.72
C SER A 184 8.59 -10.97 16.18
N TYR A 185 8.39 -11.01 14.86
CA TYR A 185 7.65 -12.07 14.19
C TYR A 185 8.26 -13.45 14.35
N LEU A 186 9.59 -13.55 14.38
CA LEU A 186 10.28 -14.83 14.58
C LEU A 186 10.09 -15.35 16.00
N GLU A 187 10.05 -14.46 16.99
CA GLU A 187 9.78 -14.86 18.37
C GLU A 187 8.31 -15.26 18.57
N ASP A 188 7.38 -14.50 18.00
CA ASP A 188 5.94 -14.85 18.00
C ASP A 188 5.71 -16.23 17.33
N LEU A 189 6.41 -16.49 16.20
CA LEU A 189 6.40 -17.79 15.52
C LEU A 189 6.93 -18.90 16.43
N ARG A 190 8.08 -18.69 17.09
CA ARG A 190 8.69 -19.67 17.99
C ARG A 190 7.79 -20.03 19.17
N ILE A 191 7.09 -19.03 19.72
CA ILE A 191 6.11 -19.23 20.80
C ILE A 191 4.91 -20.05 20.27
N ALA A 192 4.40 -19.72 19.09
CA ALA A 192 3.30 -20.45 18.47
C ALA A 192 3.68 -21.92 18.18
N GLU A 193 4.86 -22.17 17.63
CA GLU A 193 5.38 -23.52 17.37
C GLU A 193 5.54 -24.33 18.66
N LYS A 194 6.07 -23.72 19.72
CA LYS A 194 6.16 -24.37 21.04
C LYS A 194 4.78 -24.71 21.62
N LYS A 195 3.81 -23.82 21.43
CA LYS A 195 2.41 -24.04 21.86
C LYS A 195 1.76 -25.18 21.06
N ALA A 196 1.94 -25.20 19.74
CA ALA A 196 1.46 -26.27 18.87
C ALA A 196 2.05 -27.63 19.28
N ALA A 197 3.37 -27.71 19.49
CA ALA A 197 4.05 -28.91 19.93
C ALA A 197 3.48 -29.44 21.26
N LYS A 198 3.24 -28.56 22.24
CA LYS A 198 2.63 -28.93 23.53
C LYS A 198 1.22 -29.51 23.38
N TYR A 199 0.38 -28.94 22.51
CA TYR A 199 -0.96 -29.51 22.26
C TYR A 199 -0.91 -30.87 21.58
N LYS A 200 0.07 -31.08 20.69
CA LYS A 200 0.32 -32.39 20.10
C LYS A 200 0.72 -33.42 21.16
N GLU A 201 1.61 -33.06 22.07
CA GLU A 201 2.03 -33.93 23.19
C GLU A 201 0.88 -34.29 24.14
N LEU A 202 -0.04 -33.35 24.38
CA LEU A 202 -1.23 -33.57 25.21
C LEU A 202 -2.35 -34.37 24.49
N GLY A 203 -2.14 -34.80 23.24
CA GLY A 203 -3.14 -35.51 22.45
C GLY A 203 -4.28 -34.63 21.90
N CYS A 204 -4.14 -33.30 21.98
CA CYS A 204 -5.11 -32.34 21.46
C CYS A 204 -4.88 -32.09 19.96
N SER A 205 -5.03 -33.13 19.13
CA SER A 205 -4.69 -33.09 17.70
C SER A 205 -5.42 -31.99 16.92
N PHE A 206 -6.69 -31.74 17.23
CA PHE A 206 -7.48 -30.69 16.57
C PHE A 206 -6.90 -29.28 16.78
N LEU A 207 -6.55 -28.94 18.04
CA LEU A 207 -5.94 -27.65 18.36
C LEU A 207 -4.54 -27.51 17.75
N TYR A 208 -3.77 -28.60 17.73
CA TYR A 208 -2.49 -28.63 17.04
C TYR A 208 -2.64 -28.31 15.55
N GLU A 209 -3.57 -28.95 14.84
CA GLU A 209 -3.79 -28.73 13.42
C GLU A 209 -4.24 -27.29 13.10
N GLU A 210 -5.13 -26.72 13.93
CA GLU A 210 -5.60 -25.34 13.75
C GLU A 210 -4.48 -24.30 13.97
N ILE A 211 -3.67 -24.50 15.00
CA ILE A 211 -2.50 -23.65 15.27
C ILE A 211 -1.47 -23.82 14.14
N ASN A 212 -1.23 -25.03 13.66
CA ASN A 212 -0.29 -25.27 12.58
C ASN A 212 -0.72 -24.63 11.26
N LYS A 213 -2.01 -24.66 10.91
CA LYS A 213 -2.53 -23.92 9.74
C LYS A 213 -2.23 -22.42 9.86
N SER A 214 -2.38 -21.88 11.06
CA SER A 214 -2.07 -20.48 11.35
C SER A 214 -0.56 -20.19 11.25
N ILE A 215 0.28 -21.09 11.77
CA ILE A 215 1.75 -21.00 11.68
C ILE A 215 2.22 -21.01 10.22
N GLU A 216 1.71 -21.91 9.39
CA GLU A 216 2.12 -22.00 7.99
C GLU A 216 1.70 -20.74 7.20
N SER A 217 0.47 -20.26 7.39
CA SER A 217 0.02 -18.96 6.86
C SER A 217 0.93 -17.81 7.29
N PHE A 218 1.37 -17.80 8.56
CA PHE A 218 2.26 -16.78 9.08
C PHE A 218 3.68 -16.87 8.52
N LYS A 219 4.21 -18.07 8.31
CA LYS A 219 5.51 -18.30 7.67
C LYS A 219 5.52 -17.77 6.24
N GLU A 220 4.42 -17.94 5.50
CA GLU A 220 4.30 -17.36 4.16
C GLU A 220 4.38 -15.83 4.18
N ILE A 221 3.74 -15.18 5.16
CA ILE A 221 3.81 -13.72 5.34
C ILE A 221 5.25 -13.26 5.65
N ILE A 222 5.98 -14.00 6.51
CA ILE A 222 7.39 -13.69 6.83
C ILE A 222 8.31 -13.90 5.62
N LYS A 223 8.05 -14.93 4.81
CA LYS A 223 8.81 -15.17 3.57
C LYS A 223 8.65 -14.04 2.54
N ASP A 224 7.54 -13.32 2.60
CA ASP A 224 7.19 -12.20 1.73
C ASP A 224 7.91 -10.87 2.09
N ASN A 225 8.89 -10.92 2.98
CA ASN A 225 9.73 -9.79 3.35
C ASN A 225 10.54 -9.26 2.15
N HIS A 226 10.65 -7.94 2.05
CA HIS A 226 11.31 -7.26 0.92
C HIS A 226 12.47 -6.42 1.42
N PHE A 227 13.73 -6.79 1.14
CA PHE A 227 14.92 -6.12 1.72
C PHE A 227 14.85 -5.86 3.24
N GLY A 228 14.23 -6.79 3.98
CA GLY A 228 14.02 -6.68 5.42
C GLY A 228 12.78 -5.88 5.85
N PHE A 229 12.03 -5.29 4.92
CA PHE A 229 10.73 -4.68 5.19
C PHE A 229 9.67 -5.77 5.36
N ASN A 230 8.94 -5.68 6.47
CA ASN A 230 7.83 -6.59 6.78
C ASN A 230 6.57 -6.17 6.02
N ARG A 231 5.92 -7.14 5.36
CA ARG A 231 4.70 -6.90 4.60
C ARG A 231 3.54 -6.53 5.53
N ILE A 232 2.70 -5.59 5.09
CA ILE A 232 1.47 -5.20 5.77
C ILE A 232 0.35 -4.97 4.74
N THR A 233 -0.90 -5.33 5.06
CA THR A 233 -2.03 -4.95 4.19
C THR A 233 -2.42 -3.49 4.46
N MET A 234 -2.95 -2.78 3.45
CA MET A 234 -3.41 -1.40 3.63
C MET A 234 -4.48 -1.28 4.72
N THR A 235 -5.41 -2.23 4.78
CA THR A 235 -6.43 -2.30 5.83
C THR A 235 -5.80 -2.46 7.22
N ASN A 236 -4.81 -3.36 7.39
CA ASN A 236 -4.14 -3.52 8.69
C ASN A 236 -3.37 -2.26 9.07
N ALA A 237 -2.68 -1.63 8.11
CA ALA A 237 -1.99 -0.37 8.35
C ALA A 237 -2.96 0.72 8.82
N ALA A 238 -4.11 0.88 8.15
CA ALA A 238 -5.13 1.83 8.55
C ALA A 238 -5.71 1.51 9.95
N VAL A 239 -5.90 0.24 10.30
CA VAL A 239 -6.43 -0.17 11.62
C VAL A 239 -5.41 0.06 12.72
N ILE A 240 -4.14 -0.30 12.51
CA ILE A 240 -3.06 -0.06 13.48
C ILE A 240 -2.90 1.44 13.71
N LEU A 241 -2.99 2.24 12.65
CA LEU A 241 -2.92 3.69 12.75
C LEU A 241 -4.09 4.24 13.59
N ALA A 242 -5.33 3.87 13.29
CA ALA A 242 -6.51 4.25 14.08
C ALA A 242 -6.36 3.86 15.56
N LYS A 243 -5.92 2.62 15.82
CA LYS A 243 -5.72 2.10 17.19
C LYS A 243 -4.62 2.86 17.92
N SER A 244 -3.53 3.19 17.24
CA SER A 244 -2.43 3.99 17.81
C SER A 244 -2.90 5.39 18.20
N LEU A 245 -3.83 5.99 17.45
CA LEU A 245 -4.41 7.30 17.75
C LEU A 245 -5.47 7.25 18.86
N GLY A 246 -5.92 6.05 19.25
CA GLY A 246 -6.96 5.88 20.26
C GLY A 246 -8.37 6.07 19.71
N PHE A 247 -8.58 5.78 18.42
CA PHE A 247 -9.92 5.74 17.84
C PHE A 247 -10.72 4.57 18.41
N ASN A 248 -12.04 4.70 18.40
CA ASN A 248 -12.92 3.73 19.06
C ASN A 248 -13.56 2.81 18.04
N PHE A 249 -13.41 1.51 18.23
CA PHE A 249 -14.19 0.51 17.50
C PHE A 249 -15.50 0.24 18.25
N SER A 250 -16.63 0.30 17.54
CA SER A 250 -17.93 -0.05 18.10
C SER A 250 -18.72 -0.91 17.14
N SER A 251 -19.37 -1.94 17.68
CA SER A 251 -20.33 -2.78 16.97
C SER A 251 -21.71 -2.55 17.58
N GLN A 252 -22.66 -2.09 16.77
CA GLN A 252 -24.04 -1.84 17.19
C GLN A 252 -24.99 -2.77 16.43
N GLU A 253 -25.96 -3.33 17.14
CA GLU A 253 -27.06 -4.05 16.53
C GLU A 253 -28.08 -3.04 15.99
N LYS A 254 -28.22 -2.98 14.66
CA LYS A 254 -29.31 -2.24 14.01
C LYS A 254 -30.38 -3.20 13.55
N VAL A 255 -31.61 -2.96 13.98
CA VAL A 255 -32.78 -3.67 13.46
C VAL A 255 -33.16 -2.99 12.16
N ASN A 256 -33.14 -3.73 11.05
CA ASN A 256 -33.59 -3.18 9.78
C ASN A 256 -35.13 -3.05 9.74
N ASN A 257 -35.67 -2.37 8.73
CA ASN A 257 -37.12 -2.14 8.57
C ASN A 257 -37.95 -3.43 8.47
N PHE A 258 -37.31 -4.59 8.31
CA PHE A 258 -37.94 -5.92 8.25
C PHE A 258 -37.81 -6.71 9.56
N GLY A 259 -37.29 -6.10 10.62
CA GLY A 259 -37.10 -6.76 11.92
C GLY A 259 -35.85 -7.65 12.01
N ASN A 260 -35.02 -7.71 10.97
CA ASN A 260 -33.76 -8.46 11.02
C ASN A 260 -32.68 -7.65 11.72
N ILE A 261 -32.00 -8.27 12.67
CA ILE A 261 -30.86 -7.69 13.36
C ILE A 261 -29.64 -7.77 12.43
N ARG A 262 -29.05 -6.61 12.13
CA ARG A 262 -27.77 -6.48 11.43
C ARG A 262 -26.77 -5.86 12.39
N ILE A 263 -25.63 -6.51 12.58
CA ILE A 263 -24.51 -5.91 13.31
C ILE A 263 -23.80 -4.95 12.35
N GLU A 264 -23.79 -3.67 12.69
CA GLU A 264 -22.99 -2.66 12.02
C GLU A 264 -21.79 -2.32 12.90
N SER A 265 -20.60 -2.59 12.37
CA SER A 265 -19.33 -2.25 13.02
C SER A 265 -18.73 -1.04 12.35
N GLU A 266 -18.20 -0.11 13.14
CA GLU A 266 -17.55 1.09 12.66
C GLU A 266 -16.39 1.50 13.58
N ILE A 267 -15.46 2.28 13.02
CA ILE A 267 -14.45 2.99 13.81
C ILE A 267 -14.88 4.45 13.86
N THR A 268 -14.88 5.03 15.05
CA THR A 268 -15.27 6.42 15.28
C THR A 268 -14.15 7.21 15.92
N VAL A 269 -14.09 8.49 15.57
CA VAL A 269 -13.06 9.44 16.00
C VAL A 269 -13.72 10.45 16.92
N ASN A 270 -13.15 10.66 18.11
CA ASN A 270 -13.64 11.70 19.00
C ASN A 270 -13.36 13.07 18.36
N ARG A 271 -14.42 13.84 18.13
CA ARG A 271 -14.33 15.15 17.49
C ARG A 271 -13.45 16.15 18.24
N ASN A 272 -13.30 15.99 19.55
CA ASN A 272 -12.42 16.81 20.39
C ASN A 272 -10.94 16.73 19.98
N LEU A 273 -10.56 15.72 19.19
CA LEU A 273 -9.22 15.64 18.61
C LEU A 273 -8.93 16.77 17.62
N PHE A 274 -9.96 17.42 17.08
CA PHE A 274 -9.84 18.46 16.05
C PHE A 274 -10.26 19.84 16.59
N GLU A 275 -9.58 20.30 17.64
CA GLU A 275 -9.85 21.61 18.23
C GLU A 275 -9.82 22.73 17.17
N GLY A 276 -10.85 23.59 17.16
CA GLY A 276 -10.97 24.69 16.19
C GLY A 276 -11.56 24.31 14.82
N PHE A 277 -11.86 23.03 14.60
CA PHE A 277 -12.59 22.58 13.41
C PHE A 277 -14.08 22.42 13.66
N ASN A 278 -14.88 22.83 12.67
CA ASN A 278 -16.27 22.48 12.59
C ASN A 278 -16.56 21.67 11.32
N PHE A 279 -17.05 20.45 11.50
CA PHE A 279 -17.44 19.53 10.43
C PHE A 279 -18.95 19.47 10.19
N GLY A 280 -19.73 20.37 10.81
CA GLY A 280 -21.19 20.40 10.71
C GLY A 280 -21.72 21.76 10.27
N ASN A 281 -23.01 21.78 9.89
CA ASN A 281 -23.71 22.96 9.37
C ASN A 281 -23.64 24.14 10.36
N GLU A 282 -23.24 25.30 9.84
CA GLU A 282 -23.01 26.54 10.59
C GLU A 282 -24.27 27.03 11.34
N ASP A 283 -25.47 26.65 10.90
CA ASP A 283 -26.76 27.03 11.49
C ASP A 283 -26.98 26.50 12.92
N SER A 284 -26.17 25.55 13.37
CA SER A 284 -26.19 25.06 14.77
C SER A 284 -25.32 25.88 15.72
N ILE A 285 -24.40 26.70 15.22
CA ILE A 285 -23.42 27.44 16.03
C ILE A 285 -23.96 28.81 16.46
N GLU A 286 -24.71 29.48 15.59
CA GLU A 286 -25.17 30.85 15.85
C GLU A 286 -26.12 30.92 17.07
N TYR A 287 -26.90 29.86 17.28
CA TYR A 287 -27.75 29.72 18.46
C TYR A 287 -26.95 29.47 19.76
N ASP A 288 -25.93 28.60 19.73
CA ASP A 288 -25.13 28.27 20.91
C ASP A 288 -24.18 29.42 21.31
N PHE A 289 -23.65 30.17 20.35
CA PHE A 289 -22.80 31.34 20.65
C PHE A 289 -23.61 32.52 21.24
N CYS A 290 -24.84 32.75 20.77
CA CYS A 290 -25.72 33.79 21.33
C CYS A 290 -26.20 33.46 22.75
N LEU A 291 -26.54 32.19 23.03
CA LEU A 291 -26.97 31.76 24.37
C LEU A 291 -25.84 31.85 25.41
N SER A 292 -24.61 31.46 25.05
CA SER A 292 -23.45 31.50 25.97
C SER A 292 -23.05 32.91 26.42
N LYS A 293 -23.35 33.95 25.63
CA LYS A 293 -23.13 35.36 26.02
C LYS A 293 -24.23 35.92 26.92
N LEU A 294 -25.46 35.43 26.80
CA LEU A 294 -26.63 35.92 27.56
C LEU A 294 -26.75 35.26 28.94
N THR A 295 -26.40 33.98 29.04
CA THR A 295 -26.34 33.29 30.32
C THR A 295 -24.88 33.20 30.75
N LYS A 296 -24.46 33.94 31.79
CA LYS A 296 -23.13 33.80 32.44
C LYS A 296 -22.90 32.42 33.11
N ASN A 297 -23.61 31.41 32.67
CA ASN A 297 -23.41 30.01 32.96
C ASN A 297 -22.98 29.35 31.65
N HIS A 298 -21.78 28.77 31.63
CA HIS A 298 -21.31 27.88 30.57
C HIS A 298 -22.18 26.60 30.56
N ILE A 299 -23.44 26.72 30.16
CA ILE A 299 -24.24 25.57 29.79
C ILE A 299 -23.99 25.40 28.29
N PHE A 300 -22.89 24.72 27.96
CA PHE A 300 -22.82 24.02 26.69
C PHE A 300 -24.05 23.11 26.67
N SER A 301 -25.04 23.50 25.86
CA SER A 301 -26.10 22.62 25.41
C SER A 301 -25.43 21.36 24.88
N SER A 302 -25.51 20.29 25.66
CA SER A 302 -24.91 18.99 25.38
C SER A 302 -25.68 18.27 24.27
N LYS A 303 -25.83 18.89 23.10
CA LYS A 303 -25.93 18.09 21.88
C LYS A 303 -24.63 17.29 21.84
N LYS A 304 -24.74 15.98 22.12
CA LYS A 304 -23.64 15.02 22.00
C LYS A 304 -22.86 15.40 20.75
N MET A 305 -21.62 15.86 20.91
CA MET A 305 -20.73 16.01 19.76
C MET A 305 -20.58 14.62 19.19
N GLU A 306 -21.27 14.36 18.08
CA GLU A 306 -21.24 13.05 17.44
C GLU A 306 -19.81 12.77 17.00
N ASN A 307 -19.34 11.56 17.28
CA ASN A 307 -18.04 11.12 16.82
C ASN A 307 -18.03 11.10 15.29
N CYS A 308 -16.90 11.43 14.68
CA CYS A 308 -16.76 11.36 13.23
C CYS A 308 -16.51 9.91 12.78
N CYS A 309 -17.08 9.50 11.64
CA CYS A 309 -16.80 8.19 11.06
C CYS A 309 -15.39 8.15 10.46
N TYR A 310 -14.62 7.13 10.82
CA TYR A 310 -13.28 6.89 10.28
C TYR A 310 -13.34 6.40 8.84
N GLN A 311 -12.66 7.10 7.94
CA GLN A 311 -12.55 6.73 6.53
C GLN A 311 -11.10 6.94 6.09
N PRO A 312 -10.21 5.96 6.33
CA PRO A 312 -8.81 6.09 5.99
C PRO A 312 -8.60 6.20 4.49
N ARG A 313 -7.67 7.06 4.08
CA ARG A 313 -7.33 7.29 2.68
C ARG A 313 -5.85 7.08 2.45
N ILE A 314 -5.50 6.63 1.25
CA ILE A 314 -4.13 6.60 0.77
C ILE A 314 -3.96 7.60 -0.37
N TYR A 315 -2.96 8.46 -0.23
CA TYR A 315 -2.57 9.45 -1.23
C TYR A 315 -1.23 9.06 -1.85
N PRO A 316 -1.01 9.33 -3.14
CA PRO A 316 0.32 9.21 -3.71
C PRO A 316 1.26 10.25 -3.06
N LEU A 317 2.48 9.84 -2.70
CA LEU A 317 3.41 10.66 -1.92
C LEU A 317 3.66 12.06 -2.54
N HIS A 318 3.69 12.16 -3.87
CA HIS A 318 3.99 13.41 -4.58
C HIS A 318 3.05 14.56 -4.21
N GLU A 319 1.79 14.29 -3.83
CA GLU A 319 0.81 15.31 -3.42
C GLU A 319 1.15 15.99 -2.08
N PHE A 320 2.01 15.37 -1.29
CA PHE A 320 2.39 15.85 0.05
C PHE A 320 3.88 16.21 0.14
N MET A 321 4.64 16.15 -0.96
CA MET A 321 6.08 16.42 -0.95
C MET A 321 6.44 17.85 -0.52
N ASP A 322 5.54 18.81 -0.72
CA ASP A 322 5.71 20.18 -0.25
C ASP A 322 5.60 20.31 1.27
N LEU A 323 4.82 19.42 1.90
CA LEU A 323 4.66 19.33 3.35
C LEU A 323 5.75 18.48 4.00
N ALA A 324 6.42 17.60 3.26
CA ALA A 324 7.39 16.66 3.81
C ALA A 324 8.62 17.36 4.41
N SER A 325 9.06 16.89 5.57
CA SER A 325 10.31 17.32 6.21
C SER A 325 11.54 16.86 5.41
N THR A 326 12.71 17.43 5.70
CA THR A 326 13.97 17.04 5.07
C THR A 326 14.28 15.57 5.33
N GLU A 327 14.06 15.07 6.54
CA GLU A 327 14.30 13.67 6.91
C GLU A 327 13.43 12.70 6.12
N THR A 328 12.15 13.06 5.89
CA THR A 328 11.27 12.27 5.03
C THR A 328 11.77 12.26 3.60
N LYS A 329 12.18 13.41 3.04
CA LYS A 329 12.73 13.51 1.68
C LYS A 329 14.01 12.68 1.53
N ASP A 330 14.92 12.77 2.49
CA ASP A 330 16.18 12.03 2.48
C ASP A 330 15.94 10.53 2.55
N SER A 331 15.00 10.10 3.38
CA SER A 331 14.63 8.69 3.49
C SER A 331 14.07 8.13 2.17
N ILE A 332 13.21 8.89 1.49
CA ILE A 332 12.69 8.52 0.17
C ILE A 332 13.81 8.49 -0.87
N ALA A 333 14.74 9.46 -0.83
CA ALA A 333 15.90 9.49 -1.72
C ALA A 333 16.80 8.26 -1.54
N VAL A 334 17.01 7.80 -0.29
CA VAL A 334 17.74 6.57 0.01
C VAL A 334 17.01 5.35 -0.58
N LEU A 335 15.68 5.27 -0.46
CA LEU A 335 14.90 4.15 -1.02
C LEU A 335 14.86 4.15 -2.56
N GLU A 336 15.01 5.30 -3.21
CA GLU A 336 15.17 5.43 -4.67
C GLU A 336 16.57 5.03 -5.15
N LYS A 337 17.59 5.15 -4.28
CA LYS A 337 18.98 4.79 -4.57
C LYS A 337 19.50 3.81 -3.53
N PHE A 338 18.77 2.71 -3.38
CA PHE A 338 18.96 1.84 -2.23
C PHE A 338 20.29 1.07 -2.31
N PRO A 339 21.21 1.22 -1.34
CA PRO A 339 22.57 0.66 -1.45
C PRO A 339 22.59 -0.86 -1.65
N GLU A 340 21.73 -1.60 -0.92
CA GLU A 340 21.66 -3.07 -1.03
C GLU A 340 21.08 -3.54 -2.35
N ALA A 341 20.35 -2.66 -3.04
CA ALA A 341 19.83 -2.89 -4.37
C ALA A 341 20.75 -2.32 -5.46
N SER A 342 22.05 -2.18 -5.19
CA SER A 342 23.02 -1.59 -6.14
C SER A 342 22.64 -0.18 -6.58
N TYR A 343 22.16 0.63 -5.62
CA TYR A 343 21.67 2.00 -5.84
C TYR A 343 20.49 2.10 -6.80
N LYS A 344 19.64 1.06 -6.85
CA LYS A 344 18.40 1.03 -7.61
C LYS A 344 17.18 1.24 -6.69
N PRO A 345 16.05 1.72 -7.22
CA PRO A 345 14.84 1.91 -6.43
C PRO A 345 14.22 0.56 -6.04
N ILE A 346 13.68 0.45 -4.83
CA ILE A 346 13.12 -0.83 -4.35
C ILE A 346 11.59 -0.87 -4.27
N PHE A 347 10.90 0.26 -4.50
CA PHE A 347 9.45 0.32 -4.47
C PHE A 347 8.89 0.94 -5.76
N ASP A 348 7.76 0.43 -6.22
CA ASP A 348 7.08 0.95 -7.40
C ASP A 348 6.40 2.28 -7.07
N HIS A 349 5.71 2.34 -5.94
CA HIS A 349 5.05 3.56 -5.47
C HIS A 349 5.31 3.82 -3.99
N PHE A 350 5.20 5.10 -3.62
CA PHE A 350 5.09 5.53 -2.24
C PHE A 350 3.70 6.12 -2.02
N GLY A 351 3.08 5.72 -0.92
CA GLY A 351 1.78 6.24 -0.49
C GLY A 351 1.86 6.81 0.92
N ILE A 352 0.97 7.76 1.20
CA ILE A 352 0.71 8.25 2.55
C ILE A 352 -0.68 7.77 2.96
N ILE A 353 -0.74 6.98 4.03
CA ILE A 353 -2.01 6.61 4.64
C ILE A 353 -2.34 7.66 5.70
N ILE A 354 -3.46 8.34 5.50
CA ILE A 354 -4.01 9.33 6.41
C ILE A 354 -5.20 8.71 7.15
N PRO A 355 -5.24 8.81 8.49
CA PRO A 355 -6.33 8.30 9.29
C PRO A 355 -7.51 9.27 9.29
N SER A 356 -8.06 9.50 8.09
CA SER A 356 -9.03 10.55 7.82
C SER A 356 -10.45 10.23 8.32
N ILE A 357 -11.30 11.24 8.26
CA ILE A 357 -12.73 11.16 8.57
C ILE A 357 -13.59 11.36 7.33
N SER A 358 -14.79 10.78 7.30
CA SER A 358 -15.77 11.01 6.24
C SER A 358 -16.39 12.40 6.38
N LEU A 359 -16.54 13.11 5.26
CA LEU A 359 -17.38 14.29 5.17
C LEU A 359 -18.78 13.93 4.66
N GLU A 360 -19.79 14.52 5.28
CA GLU A 360 -21.19 14.44 4.87
C GLU A 360 -21.60 15.70 4.12
N LYS A 361 -22.72 15.62 3.40
CA LYS A 361 -23.29 16.77 2.70
C LYS A 361 -24.03 17.66 3.69
N ASP A 362 -23.88 18.96 3.53
CA ASP A 362 -24.71 19.94 4.20
C ASP A 362 -26.14 19.96 3.62
N GLU A 363 -26.99 20.82 4.18
CA GLU A 363 -28.38 21.02 3.72
C GLU A 363 -28.47 21.55 2.28
N ASN A 364 -27.40 22.20 1.79
CA ASN A 364 -27.30 22.70 0.43
C ASN A 364 -26.74 21.65 -0.56
N GLY A 365 -26.43 20.44 -0.08
CA GLY A 365 -25.86 19.36 -0.86
C GLY A 365 -24.36 19.49 -1.17
N LEU A 366 -23.68 20.44 -0.53
CA LEU A 366 -22.24 20.71 -0.62
C LEU A 366 -21.47 20.00 0.51
N TYR A 367 -20.16 19.85 0.34
CA TYR A 367 -19.26 19.36 1.38
C TYR A 367 -18.55 20.56 2.01
N SER A 368 -18.79 20.80 3.30
CA SER A 368 -18.25 21.95 4.00
C SER A 368 -17.57 21.60 5.32
N PHE A 369 -16.52 22.33 5.64
CA PHE A 369 -15.93 22.35 6.98
C PHE A 369 -15.34 23.74 7.24
N SER A 370 -15.23 24.11 8.51
CA SER A 370 -14.54 25.34 8.89
C SER A 370 -13.36 25.07 9.82
N ASN A 371 -12.37 25.95 9.72
CA ASN A 371 -11.13 25.88 10.48
C ASN A 371 -10.80 27.29 10.99
N ASN A 372 -10.89 27.49 12.31
CA ASN A 372 -10.67 28.79 12.95
C ASN A 372 -11.53 29.93 12.33
N GLY A 373 -12.78 29.61 11.99
CA GLY A 373 -13.73 30.58 11.41
C GLY A 373 -13.60 30.80 9.90
N ILE A 374 -12.64 30.16 9.23
CA ILE A 374 -12.57 30.14 7.76
C ILE A 374 -13.39 28.95 7.27
N SER A 375 -14.45 29.22 6.51
CA SER A 375 -15.32 28.20 5.92
C SER A 375 -14.79 27.76 4.55
N TYR A 376 -14.79 26.46 4.30
CA TYR A 376 -14.40 25.84 3.04
C TYR A 376 -15.59 25.04 2.52
N CYS A 377 -15.99 25.29 1.28
CA CYS A 377 -17.13 24.62 0.65
C CYS A 377 -16.74 24.06 -0.71
N PHE A 378 -17.18 22.83 -0.99
CA PHE A 378 -16.84 22.10 -2.21
C PHE A 378 -18.07 21.38 -2.77
N GLU A 379 -18.18 21.33 -4.09
CA GLU A 379 -19.20 20.51 -4.76
C GLU A 379 -18.79 19.03 -4.81
N ASN A 380 -17.49 18.77 -4.93
CA ASN A 380 -16.92 17.44 -5.05
C ASN A 380 -16.42 16.92 -3.69
N LYS A 381 -16.81 15.70 -3.34
CA LYS A 381 -16.41 15.02 -2.10
C LYS A 381 -14.89 14.82 -2.01
N GLU A 382 -14.27 14.35 -3.10
CA GLU A 382 -12.83 14.05 -3.15
C GLU A 382 -11.99 15.31 -2.91
N ASP A 383 -12.37 16.44 -3.51
CA ASP A 383 -11.67 17.72 -3.31
C ASP A 383 -11.81 18.25 -1.88
N ALA A 384 -13.01 18.09 -1.30
CA ALA A 384 -13.28 18.47 0.09
C ALA A 384 -12.44 17.64 1.07
N GLU A 385 -12.46 16.33 0.89
CA GLU A 385 -11.74 15.36 1.72
C GLU A 385 -10.23 15.55 1.62
N LYS A 386 -9.70 15.73 0.41
CA LYS A 386 -8.28 16.03 0.19
C LYS A 386 -7.86 17.35 0.82
N SER A 387 -8.67 18.39 0.66
CA SER A 387 -8.40 19.70 1.27
C SER A 387 -8.38 19.62 2.80
N LEU A 388 -9.35 18.90 3.39
CA LEU A 388 -9.39 18.67 4.83
C LEU A 388 -8.15 17.91 5.30
N ASP A 389 -7.82 16.79 4.65
CA ASP A 389 -6.69 15.93 5.04
C ASP A 389 -5.36 16.68 4.96
N LEU A 390 -5.14 17.49 3.91
CA LEU A 390 -3.95 18.35 3.78
C LEU A 390 -3.83 19.32 4.96
N ILE A 391 -4.93 19.96 5.37
CA ILE A 391 -4.93 20.90 6.50
C ILE A 391 -4.65 20.15 7.81
N LEU A 392 -5.31 19.01 8.05
CA LEU A 392 -5.16 18.22 9.27
C LEU A 392 -3.75 17.64 9.41
N VAL A 393 -3.16 17.17 8.31
CA VAL A 393 -1.75 16.71 8.29
C VAL A 393 -0.81 17.89 8.51
N LYS A 394 -0.99 19.01 7.79
CA LYS A 394 -0.14 20.21 7.95
C LYS A 394 -0.13 20.74 9.38
N LYS A 395 -1.26 20.64 10.10
CA LYS A 395 -1.39 21.03 11.51
C LYS A 395 -1.03 19.92 12.50
N GLU A 396 -0.55 18.77 12.03
CA GLU A 396 -0.14 17.61 12.83
C GLU A 396 -1.27 16.99 13.71
N TYR A 397 -2.54 17.24 13.38
CA TYR A 397 -3.68 16.61 14.07
C TYR A 397 -3.81 15.12 13.74
N LEU A 398 -3.42 14.74 12.52
CA LEU A 398 -3.48 13.37 12.03
C LEU A 398 -2.08 12.87 11.68
N PRO A 399 -1.38 12.23 12.63
CA PRO A 399 -0.17 11.48 12.34
C PRO A 399 -0.45 10.50 11.20
N SER A 400 0.29 10.66 10.11
CA SER A 400 0.13 9.86 8.89
C SER A 400 1.35 8.96 8.73
N ILE A 401 1.21 7.89 7.95
CA ILE A 401 2.31 6.94 7.70
C ILE A 401 2.65 6.88 6.23
N ILE A 402 3.93 6.61 5.96
CA ILE A 402 4.45 6.35 4.63
C ILE A 402 4.51 4.84 4.43
N VAL A 403 4.00 4.39 3.29
CA VAL A 403 4.07 3.01 2.85
C VAL A 403 4.76 2.91 1.49
N GLY A 404 5.54 1.84 1.32
CA GLY A 404 6.08 1.42 0.02
C GLY A 404 5.19 0.35 -0.60
N ASP A 405 4.95 0.46 -1.90
CA ASP A 405 4.20 -0.52 -2.70
C ASP A 405 5.17 -1.23 -3.65
N LYS A 406 5.14 -2.56 -3.65
CA LYS A 406 5.91 -3.42 -4.57
C LYS A 406 4.98 -4.49 -5.12
N ASP A 407 4.80 -4.52 -6.44
CA ASP A 407 3.97 -5.52 -7.13
C ASP A 407 2.54 -5.63 -6.52
N GLY A 408 1.99 -4.52 -6.00
CA GLY A 408 0.70 -4.46 -5.30
C GLY A 408 0.72 -4.92 -3.82
N LYS A 409 1.89 -5.23 -3.26
CA LYS A 409 2.11 -5.53 -1.84
C LYS A 409 2.58 -4.27 -1.12
N CYS A 410 1.98 -4.01 0.05
CA CYS A 410 2.25 -2.83 0.86
C CYS A 410 3.25 -3.15 2.00
N TYR A 411 4.11 -2.18 2.32
CA TYR A 411 5.15 -2.26 3.33
C TYR A 411 5.18 -0.96 4.13
N PHE A 412 5.18 -1.06 5.46
CA PHE A 412 5.34 0.12 6.31
C PHE A 412 6.78 0.63 6.23
N LEU A 413 6.95 1.94 6.11
CA LEU A 413 8.26 2.59 6.12
C LEU A 413 8.44 3.36 7.42
N SER A 414 7.70 4.45 7.59
CA SER A 414 7.81 5.37 8.72
C SER A 414 6.54 6.20 8.89
N TYR A 415 6.48 7.02 9.93
CA TYR A 415 5.50 8.10 10.00
C TYR A 415 5.94 9.27 9.10
N PHE A 416 4.97 9.93 8.49
CA PHE A 416 5.18 11.12 7.67
C PHE A 416 5.49 12.32 8.58
N ASN A 417 6.71 12.87 8.46
CA ASN A 417 7.10 14.07 9.17
C ASN A 417 6.78 15.31 8.34
N VAL A 418 6.08 16.26 8.95
CA VAL A 418 5.78 17.55 8.32
C VAL A 418 6.96 18.51 8.54
N LYS A 419 7.25 19.33 7.54
CA LYS A 419 8.22 20.43 7.66
C LYS A 419 7.74 21.38 8.75
N LYS A 420 8.56 21.56 9.79
CA LYS A 420 8.31 22.59 10.80
C LYS A 420 8.33 23.95 10.11
N LEU A 421 7.23 24.69 10.24
CA LEU A 421 7.22 26.10 9.86
C LEU A 421 8.12 26.82 10.87
N GLU A 422 9.25 27.36 10.40
CA GLU A 422 10.03 28.31 11.19
C GLU A 422 9.11 29.52 11.40
N ASN A 423 8.73 29.76 12.66
CA ASN A 423 7.92 30.90 13.06
C ASN A 423 8.70 32.21 12.95
#